data_AF-A0AAJ2P563-F1
#
_entry.id   AF-A0AAJ2P563-F1
#
_cell.length_a   1.000
_cell.length_b   1.000
_cell.length_c   1.000
_cell.angle_alpha   90.00
_cell.angle_beta   90.00
_cell.angle_gamma   90.00
#
_symmetry.space_group_name_H-M   'P 1'
#
loop_
_entity.id
_entity.type
_entity.pdbx_description
1 polymer ?
#
loop_
_entity_poly.entity_id
_entity_poly.type
_entity_poly.pdbx_seq_one_letter_code
_entity_poly.pdbx_strand_id
1 'polypeptide(L)'
;MNLTTFRTNIKQFFRANHKIFRFTSFELVISGYLMAMFLIIAFIIKTSLPSRFNLAFELPFYVLIGIILSWFKGAIVAFTFDFGKLLLTSRIFFWTPEYGIIPILVAIFSSLAFNFASKNKKVLIFMLILTYLITFSVFIFYFFTSESEIQKVAKGWRRFFSKNLVLLLIGIFGIILLAFTTFLVILYWKKPTQKFKNALITLFVLSFCFVVFRWLWHPFAFVQYYNRFLNRTGRDRLIEDYFFFYLTPIILKSTISFPIYSLFLINIVPLIQFLNDKHNFRWKFGY
;
A
#
# COMPACT_ATOMS: atom_id res chain seq x y z
N MET A 1 -34.41 -3.64 -14.60
CA MET A 1 -33.66 -2.48 -15.13
C MET A 1 -33.41 -2.75 -16.61
N ASN A 2 -33.86 -1.88 -17.52
CA ASN A 2 -33.85 -2.15 -18.95
C ASN A 2 -32.43 -2.02 -19.56
N LEU A 3 -32.04 -2.93 -20.46
CA LEU A 3 -30.69 -2.98 -21.06
C LEU A 3 -30.32 -1.68 -21.80
N THR A 4 -31.30 -1.04 -22.42
CA THR A 4 -31.16 0.24 -23.11
C THR A 4 -30.82 1.38 -22.14
N THR A 5 -31.51 1.45 -21.00
CA THR A 5 -31.26 2.42 -19.93
C THR A 5 -29.88 2.22 -19.28
N PHE A 6 -29.46 0.97 -19.11
CA PHE A 6 -28.12 0.65 -18.61
C PHE A 6 -27.02 1.13 -19.59
N ARG A 7 -27.20 0.90 -20.89
CA ARG A 7 -26.24 1.30 -21.93
C ARG A 7 -26.12 2.83 -22.04
N THR A 8 -27.22 3.58 -21.97
CA THR A 8 -27.17 5.06 -21.98
C THR A 8 -26.49 5.60 -20.73
N ASN A 9 -26.79 5.05 -19.55
CA ASN A 9 -26.14 5.45 -18.29
C ASN A 9 -24.62 5.23 -18.33
N ILE A 10 -24.16 4.09 -18.87
CA ILE A 10 -22.73 3.83 -19.06
C ILE A 10 -22.10 4.86 -20.01
N LYS A 11 -22.70 5.09 -21.18
CA LYS A 11 -22.17 6.06 -22.15
C LYS A 11 -22.07 7.47 -21.55
N GLN A 12 -23.09 7.89 -20.82
CA GLN A 12 -23.11 9.18 -20.14
C GLN A 12 -22.04 9.27 -19.05
N PHE A 13 -21.85 8.21 -18.26
CA PHE A 13 -20.79 8.13 -17.26
C PHE A 13 -19.40 8.29 -17.88
N PHE A 14 -19.09 7.55 -18.95
CA PHE A 14 -17.80 7.66 -19.65
C PHE A 14 -17.59 9.04 -20.27
N ARG A 15 -18.64 9.63 -20.85
CA ARG A 15 -18.57 10.98 -21.43
C ARG A 15 -18.31 12.04 -20.36
N ALA A 16 -19.00 11.96 -19.22
CA ALA A 16 -18.82 12.86 -18.09
C ALA A 16 -17.43 12.71 -17.43
N ASN A 17 -16.90 11.49 -17.39
CA ASN A 17 -15.64 11.17 -16.69
C ASN A 17 -14.44 10.95 -17.62
N HIS A 18 -14.50 11.39 -18.88
CA HIS A 18 -13.45 11.13 -19.88
C HIS A 18 -12.04 11.55 -19.43
N LYS A 19 -11.94 12.59 -18.57
CA LYS A 19 -10.68 13.05 -17.98
C LYS A 19 -10.01 12.05 -17.04
N ILE A 20 -10.79 11.16 -16.42
CA ILE A 20 -10.27 10.10 -15.56
C ILE A 20 -9.59 9.01 -16.39
N PHE A 21 -10.03 8.80 -17.64
CA PHE A 21 -9.56 7.73 -18.51
C PHE A 21 -8.43 8.12 -19.47
N ARG A 22 -8.17 9.43 -19.65
CA ARG A 22 -7.14 9.93 -20.57
C ARG A 22 -5.92 10.45 -19.79
N PHE A 23 -4.74 10.05 -20.23
CA PHE A 23 -3.48 10.57 -19.71
C PHE A 23 -3.15 11.92 -20.36
N THR A 24 -2.72 12.89 -19.55
CA THR A 24 -2.06 14.10 -20.05
C THR A 24 -0.57 13.85 -20.28
N SER A 25 0.10 14.70 -21.08
CA SER A 25 1.55 14.60 -21.28
C SER A 25 2.31 14.70 -19.96
N PHE A 26 1.88 15.57 -19.04
CA PHE A 26 2.46 15.67 -17.70
C PHE A 26 2.33 14.37 -16.90
N GLU A 27 1.14 13.76 -16.93
CA GLU A 27 0.88 12.50 -16.24
C GLU A 27 1.71 11.34 -16.81
N LEU A 28 1.95 11.31 -18.12
CA LEU A 28 2.84 10.32 -18.74
C LEU A 28 4.29 10.54 -18.32
N VAL A 29 4.79 11.78 -18.34
CA VAL A 29 6.17 12.08 -17.94
C VAL A 29 6.41 11.73 -16.48
N ILE A 30 5.51 12.12 -15.57
CA ILE A 30 5.68 11.80 -14.14
C ILE A 30 5.57 10.29 -13.88
N SER A 31 4.71 9.58 -14.61
CA SER A 31 4.61 8.12 -14.51
C SER A 31 5.89 7.44 -14.98
N GLY A 32 6.46 7.87 -16.12
CA GLY A 32 7.72 7.34 -16.64
C GLY A 32 8.90 7.61 -15.71
N TYR A 33 8.99 8.82 -15.15
CA TYR A 33 10.01 9.17 -14.17
C TYR A 33 9.90 8.33 -12.89
N LEU A 34 8.70 8.21 -12.32
CA LEU A 34 8.47 7.38 -11.14
C LEU A 34 8.74 5.90 -11.42
N MET A 35 8.45 5.41 -12.63
CA MET A 35 8.76 4.04 -13.04
C MET A 35 10.27 3.81 -13.08
N ALA A 36 11.02 4.73 -13.67
CA ALA A 36 12.48 4.65 -13.72
C ALA A 36 13.07 4.60 -12.31
N MET A 37 12.65 5.52 -11.41
CA MET A 37 13.08 5.51 -10.01
C MET A 37 12.73 4.20 -9.31
N PHE A 38 11.50 3.72 -9.48
CA PHE A 38 11.01 2.48 -8.90
C PHE A 38 11.85 1.28 -9.33
N LEU A 39 12.16 1.17 -10.64
CA LEU A 39 12.97 0.07 -11.18
C LEU A 39 14.43 0.14 -10.72
N ILE A 40 15.03 1.34 -10.63
CA ILE A 40 16.38 1.53 -10.09
C ILE A 40 16.43 1.05 -8.63
N ILE A 41 15.47 1.47 -7.81
CA ILE A 41 15.39 1.05 -6.40
C ILE A 41 15.14 -0.45 -6.30
N ALA A 42 14.26 -1.01 -7.14
CA ALA A 42 14.01 -2.45 -7.19
C ALA A 42 15.28 -3.25 -7.47
N PHE A 43 16.10 -2.76 -8.41
CA PHE A 43 17.38 -3.35 -8.76
C PHE A 43 18.36 -3.29 -7.57
N ILE A 44 18.54 -2.11 -6.98
CA ILE A 44 19.44 -1.90 -5.82
C ILE A 44 19.03 -2.79 -4.64
N ILE A 45 17.74 -2.88 -4.34
CA ILE A 45 17.23 -3.73 -3.25
C ILE A 45 17.49 -5.20 -3.55
N LYS A 46 17.26 -5.65 -4.79
CA LYS A 46 17.52 -7.05 -5.18
C LYS A 46 19.01 -7.41 -5.08
N THR A 47 19.92 -6.50 -5.38
CA THR A 47 21.36 -6.75 -5.35
C THR A 47 21.99 -6.56 -3.97
N SER A 48 21.51 -5.58 -3.20
CA SER A 48 22.16 -5.14 -1.95
C SER A 48 21.57 -5.78 -0.69
N LEU A 49 20.28 -6.15 -0.72
CA LEU A 49 19.61 -6.73 0.44
C LEU A 49 19.48 -8.26 0.32
N PRO A 50 19.76 -9.01 1.41
CA PRO A 50 19.49 -10.43 1.44
C PRO A 50 18.00 -10.71 1.18
N SER A 51 17.69 -11.78 0.44
CA SER A 51 16.31 -12.16 0.07
C SER A 51 15.35 -12.26 1.27
N ARG A 52 15.87 -12.66 2.44
CA ARG A 52 15.13 -12.70 3.72
C ARG A 52 14.62 -11.33 4.18
N PHE A 53 15.28 -10.24 3.80
CA PHE A 53 14.91 -8.85 4.11
C PHE A 53 14.21 -8.16 2.94
N ASN A 54 13.43 -8.88 2.12
CA ASN A 54 12.60 -8.24 1.12
C ASN A 54 11.62 -7.23 1.78
N LEU A 55 11.92 -5.94 1.65
CA LEU A 55 11.12 -4.82 2.15
C LEU A 55 10.09 -4.47 1.08
N ALA A 56 8.84 -4.18 1.47
CA ALA A 56 7.81 -3.77 0.50
C ALA A 56 7.98 -2.28 0.10
N PHE A 57 9.13 -1.93 -0.47
CA PHE A 57 9.45 -0.58 -0.93
C PHE A 57 8.51 -0.10 -2.04
N GLU A 58 7.80 -1.02 -2.68
CA GLU A 58 6.85 -0.72 -3.74
C GLU A 58 5.62 0.02 -3.23
N LEU A 59 5.23 -0.24 -1.97
CA LEU A 59 4.01 0.30 -1.39
C LEU A 59 3.91 1.84 -1.46
N PRO A 60 4.94 2.62 -1.06
CA PRO A 60 4.87 4.08 -1.18
C PRO A 60 4.72 4.55 -2.63
N PHE A 61 5.31 3.86 -3.62
CA PHE A 61 5.11 4.20 -5.02
C PHE A 61 3.67 3.98 -5.47
N TYR A 62 3.07 2.84 -5.09
CA TYR A 62 1.68 2.54 -5.42
C TYR A 62 0.68 3.51 -4.78
N VAL A 63 0.93 3.90 -3.53
CA VAL A 63 0.13 4.94 -2.86
C VAL A 63 0.27 6.27 -3.59
N LEU A 64 1.52 6.65 -3.93
CA LEU A 64 1.81 7.91 -4.59
C LEU A 64 1.14 8.04 -5.96
N ILE A 65 1.27 7.04 -6.82
CA ILE A 65 0.65 7.05 -8.16
C ILE A 65 -0.87 7.03 -8.09
N GLY A 66 -1.46 6.33 -7.11
CA GLY A 66 -2.92 6.35 -6.89
C GLY A 66 -3.42 7.75 -6.54
N ILE A 67 -2.68 8.46 -5.68
CA ILE A 67 -3.00 9.83 -5.28
C ILE A 67 -2.82 10.82 -6.44
N ILE A 68 -1.78 10.66 -7.27
CA ILE A 68 -1.48 11.60 -8.38
C ILE A 68 -2.42 11.39 -9.58
N LEU A 69 -2.57 10.15 -10.02
CA LEU A 69 -3.16 9.82 -11.33
C LEU A 69 -4.65 9.47 -11.27
N SER A 70 -5.25 9.45 -10.07
CA SER A 70 -6.59 8.91 -9.82
C SER A 70 -6.69 7.39 -9.96
N TRP A 71 -7.81 6.82 -9.50
CA TRP A 71 -8.00 5.37 -9.35
C TRP A 71 -7.75 4.58 -10.64
N PHE A 72 -8.22 5.05 -11.80
CA PHE A 72 -8.12 4.31 -13.05
C PHE A 72 -6.70 4.33 -13.64
N LYS A 73 -6.14 5.53 -13.90
CA LYS A 73 -4.78 5.66 -14.45
C LYS A 73 -3.73 5.16 -13.46
N GLY A 74 -3.92 5.42 -12.17
CA GLY A 74 -3.08 4.91 -11.10
C GLY A 74 -3.05 3.39 -11.07
N ALA A 75 -4.20 2.72 -11.24
CA ALA A 75 -4.26 1.25 -11.34
C ALA A 75 -3.44 0.70 -12.51
N ILE A 76 -3.58 1.30 -13.70
CA ILE A 76 -2.84 0.88 -14.90
C ILE A 76 -1.33 1.05 -14.67
N VAL A 77 -0.91 2.22 -14.17
CA VAL A 77 0.51 2.50 -13.93
C VAL A 77 1.08 1.61 -12.83
N ALA A 78 0.33 1.35 -11.75
CA ALA A 78 0.74 0.46 -10.68
C ALA A 78 0.96 -0.97 -11.16
N PHE A 79 0.06 -1.46 -12.01
CA PHE A 79 0.20 -2.76 -12.67
C PHE A 79 1.47 -2.80 -13.53
N THR A 80 1.70 -1.77 -14.34
CA THR A 80 2.91 -1.67 -15.17
C THR A 80 4.19 -1.63 -14.34
N PHE A 81 4.20 -0.98 -13.17
CA PHE A 81 5.35 -0.98 -12.27
C PHE A 81 5.64 -2.39 -11.77
N ASP A 82 4.64 -3.09 -11.26
CA ASP A 82 4.81 -4.44 -10.73
C ASP A 82 5.26 -5.42 -11.81
N PHE A 83 4.62 -5.36 -12.98
CA PHE A 83 4.99 -6.17 -14.13
C PHE A 83 6.41 -5.85 -14.64
N GLY A 84 6.76 -4.56 -14.72
CA GLY A 84 8.10 -4.09 -15.07
C GLY A 84 9.18 -4.58 -14.12
N LYS A 85 8.91 -4.61 -12.81
CA LYS A 85 9.80 -5.23 -11.81
C LYS A 85 10.00 -6.71 -12.07
N LEU A 86 8.94 -7.45 -12.36
CA LEU A 86 9.04 -8.88 -12.66
C LEU A 86 9.83 -9.15 -13.94
N LEU A 87 9.64 -8.33 -14.97
CA LEU A 87 10.46 -8.35 -16.19
C LEU A 87 11.94 -8.11 -15.87
N LEU A 88 12.26 -7.02 -15.17
CA LEU A 88 13.64 -6.66 -14.81
C LEU A 88 14.32 -7.74 -13.97
N THR A 89 13.54 -8.43 -13.14
CA THR A 89 14.07 -9.47 -12.25
C THR A 89 14.05 -10.88 -12.83
N SER A 90 13.62 -11.03 -14.10
CA SER A 90 13.45 -12.30 -14.82
C SER A 90 12.51 -13.28 -14.12
N ARG A 91 11.46 -12.76 -13.47
CA ARG A 91 10.48 -13.51 -12.67
C ARG A 91 9.06 -13.43 -13.20
N ILE A 92 8.88 -13.10 -14.48
CA ILE A 92 7.55 -12.93 -15.08
C ILE A 92 6.68 -14.20 -14.98
N PHE A 93 7.30 -15.38 -15.09
CA PHE A 93 6.62 -16.67 -14.95
C PHE A 93 6.08 -16.93 -13.54
N PHE A 94 6.55 -16.17 -12.54
CA PHE A 94 6.09 -16.22 -11.16
C PHE A 94 5.01 -15.18 -10.86
N TRP A 95 4.47 -14.49 -11.88
CA TRP A 95 3.35 -13.58 -11.69
C TRP A 95 2.10 -14.38 -11.30
N THR A 96 1.40 -13.91 -10.26
CA THR A 96 0.14 -14.54 -9.84
C THR A 96 -0.93 -13.49 -9.64
N PRO A 97 -2.20 -13.83 -9.91
CA PRO A 97 -3.30 -12.90 -9.67
C PRO A 97 -3.37 -12.40 -8.21
N GLU A 98 -3.05 -13.26 -7.24
CA GLU A 98 -3.08 -12.94 -5.81
C GLU A 98 -2.08 -11.83 -5.45
N TYR A 99 -0.93 -11.79 -6.14
CA TYR A 99 0.09 -10.74 -5.98
C TYR A 99 -0.15 -9.55 -6.90
N GLY A 100 -0.46 -9.81 -8.17
CA GLY A 100 -0.60 -8.80 -9.22
C GLY A 100 -1.79 -7.87 -9.03
N ILE A 101 -2.81 -8.27 -8.27
CA ILE A 101 -3.95 -7.41 -7.94
C ILE A 101 -3.62 -6.35 -6.88
N ILE A 102 -2.59 -6.57 -6.05
CA ILE A 102 -2.28 -5.69 -4.92
C ILE A 102 -1.84 -4.29 -5.35
N PRO A 103 -0.92 -4.10 -6.32
CA PRO A 103 -0.58 -2.78 -6.83
C PRO A 103 -1.82 -2.00 -7.32
N ILE A 104 -2.72 -2.70 -8.02
CA ILE A 104 -3.98 -2.13 -8.54
C ILE A 104 -4.88 -1.68 -7.39
N LEU A 105 -5.13 -2.55 -6.41
CA LEU A 105 -6.00 -2.26 -5.27
C LEU A 105 -5.43 -1.15 -4.39
N VAL A 106 -4.11 -1.13 -4.16
CA VAL A 106 -3.45 -0.06 -3.40
C VAL A 106 -3.64 1.28 -4.12
N ALA A 107 -3.44 1.35 -5.43
CA ALA A 107 -3.60 2.59 -6.19
C ALA A 107 -5.07 3.08 -6.20
N ILE A 108 -6.03 2.18 -6.43
CA ILE A 108 -7.46 2.48 -6.39
C ILE A 108 -7.85 2.98 -5.01
N PHE A 109 -7.53 2.23 -3.97
CA PHE A 109 -7.86 2.58 -2.59
C PHE A 109 -7.24 3.91 -2.20
N SER A 110 -5.96 4.11 -2.50
CA SER A 110 -5.25 5.36 -2.18
C SER A 110 -5.91 6.56 -2.83
N SER A 111 -6.30 6.44 -4.11
CA SER A 111 -7.01 7.49 -4.82
C SER A 111 -8.37 7.82 -4.18
N LEU A 112 -9.18 6.78 -3.95
CA LEU A 112 -10.54 6.94 -3.44
C LEU A 112 -10.52 7.49 -2.02
N ALA A 113 -9.73 6.88 -1.13
CA ALA A 113 -9.57 7.31 0.25
C ALA A 113 -9.06 8.75 0.31
N PHE A 114 -8.08 9.11 -0.51
CA PHE A 114 -7.57 10.48 -0.55
C PHE A 114 -8.63 11.50 -1.00
N ASN A 115 -9.40 11.18 -2.05
CA ASN A 115 -10.46 12.04 -2.56
C ASN A 115 -11.60 12.22 -1.54
N PHE A 116 -12.09 11.13 -0.94
CA PHE A 116 -13.17 11.20 0.04
C PHE A 116 -12.74 11.88 1.34
N ALA A 117 -11.56 11.55 1.88
CA ALA A 117 -11.03 12.18 3.09
C ALA A 117 -10.70 13.66 2.88
N SER A 118 -10.31 14.05 1.66
CA SER A 118 -10.10 15.46 1.31
C SER A 118 -11.40 16.26 1.35
N LYS A 119 -12.54 15.66 0.98
CA LYS A 119 -13.85 16.33 0.96
C LYS A 119 -14.57 16.28 2.30
N ASN A 120 -14.43 15.19 3.06
CA ASN A 120 -15.18 14.99 4.30
C ASN A 120 -14.25 14.56 5.45
N LYS A 121 -14.16 15.42 6.47
CA LYS A 121 -13.37 15.16 7.69
C LYS A 121 -13.84 13.91 8.45
N LYS A 122 -15.15 13.60 8.42
CA LYS A 122 -15.69 12.41 9.09
C LYS A 122 -15.14 11.11 8.48
N VAL A 123 -14.92 11.09 7.16
CA VAL A 123 -14.30 9.94 6.48
C VAL A 123 -12.88 9.75 6.96
N LEU A 124 -12.09 10.82 7.07
CA LEU A 124 -10.73 10.73 7.60
C LEU A 124 -10.70 10.15 9.02
N ILE A 125 -11.58 10.64 9.91
CA ILE A 125 -11.68 10.14 11.29
C ILE A 125 -12.10 8.68 11.33
N PHE A 126 -13.15 8.32 10.60
CA PHE A 126 -13.64 6.94 10.51
C PHE A 126 -12.54 5.98 10.07
N MET A 127 -11.79 6.36 9.03
CA MET A 127 -10.75 5.50 8.49
C MET A 127 -9.51 5.40 9.40
N LEU A 128 -9.16 6.48 10.10
CA LEU A 128 -8.14 6.45 11.16
C LEU A 128 -8.52 5.48 12.27
N ILE A 129 -9.76 5.59 12.79
CA ILE A 129 -10.29 4.68 13.82
C ILE A 129 -10.23 3.24 13.32
N LEU A 130 -10.66 2.98 12.08
CA LEU A 130 -10.62 1.65 11.49
C LEU A 130 -9.18 1.08 11.44
N THR A 131 -8.19 1.89 11.12
CA THR A 131 -6.78 1.43 11.07
C THR A 131 -6.24 1.08 12.45
N TYR A 132 -6.53 1.90 13.46
CA TYR A 132 -6.17 1.60 14.84
C TYR A 132 -6.89 0.35 15.34
N LEU A 133 -8.18 0.20 15.01
CA LEU A 133 -8.97 -0.96 15.37
C LEU A 133 -8.36 -2.25 14.79
N ILE A 134 -8.03 -2.28 13.49
CA ILE A 134 -7.40 -3.47 12.90
C ILE A 134 -6.03 -3.74 13.52
N THR A 135 -5.21 -2.71 13.75
CA THR A 135 -3.90 -2.86 14.40
C THR A 135 -4.04 -3.44 15.81
N PHE A 136 -5.02 -2.95 16.58
CA PHE A 136 -5.34 -3.44 17.91
C PHE A 136 -5.91 -4.85 17.89
N SER A 137 -6.78 -5.19 16.92
CA SER A 137 -7.27 -6.56 16.73
C SER A 137 -6.12 -7.54 16.46
N VAL A 138 -5.15 -7.16 15.63
CA VAL A 138 -3.94 -7.98 15.40
C VAL A 138 -3.12 -8.11 16.69
N PHE A 139 -2.95 -7.04 17.46
CA PHE A 139 -2.28 -7.09 18.76
C PHE A 139 -2.96 -8.08 19.73
N ILE A 140 -4.28 -7.96 19.92
CA ILE A 140 -5.06 -8.83 20.79
C ILE A 140 -5.00 -10.28 20.32
N PHE A 141 -5.07 -10.52 19.01
CA PHE A 141 -4.94 -11.86 18.45
C PHE A 141 -3.59 -12.51 18.84
N TYR A 142 -2.47 -11.80 18.64
CA TYR A 142 -1.15 -12.29 19.05
C TYR A 142 -1.02 -12.42 20.57
N PHE A 143 -1.74 -11.62 21.34
CA PHE A 143 -1.75 -11.70 22.80
C PHE A 143 -2.35 -13.03 23.30
N PHE A 144 -3.39 -13.53 22.64
CA PHE A 144 -4.00 -14.83 22.97
C PHE A 144 -3.37 -16.03 22.26
N THR A 145 -2.56 -15.79 21.22
CA THR A 145 -1.84 -16.86 20.51
C THR A 145 -0.75 -17.47 21.40
N SER A 146 -0.55 -18.79 21.31
CA SER A 146 0.50 -19.50 22.04
C SER A 146 1.89 -19.25 21.45
N GLU A 147 2.92 -19.35 22.28
CA GLU A 147 4.32 -19.16 21.85
C GLU A 147 4.71 -20.13 20.72
N SER A 148 4.22 -21.36 20.76
CA SER A 148 4.52 -22.40 19.76
C SER A 148 4.07 -22.02 18.36
N GLU A 149 2.91 -21.37 18.23
CA GLU A 149 2.36 -20.90 16.95
C GLU A 149 3.17 -19.71 16.41
N ILE A 150 3.60 -18.79 17.27
CA ILE A 150 4.42 -17.63 16.88
C ILE A 150 5.81 -18.07 16.43
N GLN A 151 6.35 -19.12 17.05
CA GLN A 151 7.64 -19.71 16.69
C GLN A 151 7.57 -20.63 15.46
N LYS A 152 6.39 -20.85 14.86
CA LYS A 152 6.26 -21.47 13.53
C LYS A 152 6.77 -20.48 12.47
N VAL A 153 8.05 -20.21 12.45
CA VAL A 153 8.76 -19.40 11.45
C VAL A 153 9.89 -20.22 10.84
N ALA A 154 10.48 -19.73 9.74
CA ALA A 154 11.61 -20.42 9.12
C ALA A 154 12.73 -20.69 10.16
N LYS A 155 13.41 -21.84 10.07
CA LYS A 155 14.38 -22.32 11.10
C LYS A 155 15.38 -21.25 11.56
N GLY A 156 15.89 -20.43 10.63
CA GLY A 156 16.84 -19.35 10.94
C GLY A 156 16.25 -18.16 11.73
N TRP A 157 14.93 -18.02 11.77
CA TRP A 157 14.21 -16.96 12.48
C TRP A 157 13.62 -17.41 13.82
N ARG A 158 13.53 -18.71 14.08
CA ARG A 158 12.86 -19.27 15.27
C ARG A 158 13.47 -18.80 16.58
N ARG A 159 14.79 -18.59 16.63
CA ARG A 159 15.48 -18.04 17.82
C ARG A 159 15.28 -16.54 18.00
N PHE A 160 14.90 -15.84 16.92
CA PHE A 160 14.73 -14.39 16.94
C PHE A 160 13.32 -14.00 17.37
N PHE A 161 12.29 -14.73 16.91
CA PHE A 161 10.90 -14.40 17.24
C PHE A 161 10.41 -15.10 18.50
N SER A 162 10.23 -14.32 19.56
CA SER A 162 9.41 -14.68 20.71
C SER A 162 8.07 -13.93 20.68
N LYS A 163 7.05 -14.43 21.39
CA LYS A 163 5.77 -13.70 21.52
C LYS A 163 5.96 -12.27 22.00
N ASN A 164 6.81 -12.10 23.01
CA ASN A 164 7.11 -10.78 23.57
C ASN A 164 7.72 -9.84 22.52
N LEU A 165 8.62 -10.34 21.66
CA LEU A 165 9.18 -9.52 20.59
C LEU A 165 8.12 -9.14 19.56
N VAL A 166 7.26 -10.08 19.15
CA VAL A 166 6.23 -9.78 18.14
C VAL A 166 5.21 -8.77 18.67
N LEU A 167 4.74 -8.94 19.91
CA LEU A 167 3.87 -7.97 20.58
C LEU A 167 4.54 -6.60 20.72
N LEU A 168 5.83 -6.56 21.08
CA LEU A 168 6.60 -5.32 21.13
C LEU A 168 6.66 -4.65 19.75
N LEU A 169 6.92 -5.40 18.68
CA LEU A 169 7.00 -4.85 17.31
C LEU A 169 5.67 -4.27 16.83
N ILE A 170 4.55 -4.93 17.14
CA ILE A 170 3.20 -4.41 16.85
C ILE A 170 2.94 -3.14 17.68
N GLY A 171 3.30 -3.18 18.97
CA GLY A 171 3.19 -2.02 19.87
C GLY A 171 3.99 -0.82 19.37
N ILE A 172 5.25 -1.03 18.98
CA ILE A 172 6.12 0.01 18.39
C ILE A 172 5.49 0.56 17.10
N PHE A 173 4.98 -0.30 16.21
CA PHE A 173 4.29 0.17 15.00
C PHE A 173 3.10 1.07 15.34
N GLY A 174 2.27 0.67 16.32
CA GLY A 174 1.13 1.46 16.80
C GLY A 174 1.56 2.79 17.43
N ILE A 175 2.61 2.79 18.26
CA ILE A 175 3.17 4.01 18.87
C ILE A 175 3.71 4.96 17.80
N ILE A 176 4.44 4.46 16.81
CA ILE A 176 4.96 5.28 15.71
C ILE A 176 3.82 5.90 14.91
N LEU A 177 2.79 5.11 14.58
CA LEU A 177 1.60 5.62 13.88
C LEU A 177 0.92 6.72 14.70
N LEU A 178 0.76 6.50 16.01
CA LEU A 178 0.18 7.49 16.92
C LEU A 178 1.04 8.74 17.01
N ALA A 179 2.36 8.60 17.13
CA ALA A 179 3.30 9.72 17.20
C ALA A 179 3.23 10.60 15.94
N PHE A 180 3.30 9.99 14.74
CA PHE A 180 3.16 10.73 13.48
C PHE A 180 1.79 11.39 13.34
N THR A 181 0.72 10.69 13.72
CA THR A 181 -0.65 11.22 13.66
C THR A 181 -0.79 12.43 14.57
N THR A 182 -0.41 12.29 15.85
CA THR A 182 -0.48 13.36 16.84
C THR A 182 0.39 14.56 16.43
N PHE A 183 1.61 14.31 15.95
CA PHE A 183 2.49 15.36 15.44
C PHE A 183 1.83 16.15 14.29
N LEU A 184 1.29 15.47 13.29
CA LEU A 184 0.61 16.12 12.16
C LEU A 184 -0.68 16.84 12.57
N VAL A 185 -1.44 16.29 13.53
CA VAL A 185 -2.64 16.93 14.07
C VAL A 185 -2.28 18.22 14.83
N ILE A 186 -1.24 18.20 15.66
CA ILE A 186 -0.74 19.40 16.35
C ILE A 186 -0.33 20.46 15.33
N LEU A 187 0.42 20.08 14.29
CA LEU A 187 0.82 21.01 13.23
C LEU A 187 -0.37 21.56 12.45
N TYR A 188 -1.35 20.71 12.13
CA TYR A 188 -2.57 21.12 11.45
C TYR A 188 -3.41 22.07 12.30
N TRP A 189 -3.50 21.85 13.61
CA TRP A 189 -4.22 22.76 14.51
C TRP A 189 -3.51 24.11 14.63
N LYS A 190 -2.18 24.12 14.78
CA LYS A 190 -1.40 25.37 14.83
C LYS A 190 -1.43 26.14 13.50
N LYS A 191 -1.41 25.41 12.37
CA LYS A 191 -1.35 25.98 11.02
C LYS A 191 -2.25 25.16 10.09
N PRO A 192 -3.54 25.50 9.93
CA PRO A 192 -4.49 24.72 9.14
C PRO A 192 -4.27 24.90 7.63
N THR A 193 -3.17 24.34 7.13
CA THR A 193 -2.80 24.37 5.71
C THR A 193 -3.21 23.08 5.02
N GLN A 194 -3.52 23.17 3.72
CA GLN A 194 -3.82 22.01 2.89
C GLN A 194 -2.65 21.01 2.87
N LYS A 195 -1.40 21.48 3.04
CA LYS A 195 -0.20 20.64 3.15
C LYS A 195 -0.32 19.62 4.29
N PHE A 196 -0.63 20.08 5.51
CA PHE A 196 -0.71 19.19 6.67
C PHE A 196 -1.93 18.26 6.60
N LYS A 197 -3.05 18.75 6.03
CA LYS A 197 -4.21 17.90 5.75
C LYS A 197 -3.86 16.77 4.78
N ASN A 198 -3.20 17.08 3.66
CA ASN A 198 -2.76 16.09 2.67
C ASN A 198 -1.76 15.10 3.30
N ALA A 199 -0.83 15.57 4.12
CA ALA A 199 0.10 14.72 4.85
C ALA A 199 -0.61 13.75 5.80
N LEU A 200 -1.62 14.23 6.56
CA LEU A 200 -2.39 13.41 7.49
C LEU A 200 -3.18 12.32 6.75
N ILE A 201 -3.86 12.68 5.65
CA ILE A 201 -4.57 11.72 4.80
C ILE A 201 -3.60 10.69 4.22
N THR A 202 -2.41 11.12 3.80
CA THR A 202 -1.39 10.25 3.20
C THR A 202 -0.83 9.25 4.20
N LEU A 203 -0.50 9.70 5.42
CA LEU A 203 -0.06 8.83 6.52
C LEU A 203 -1.09 7.74 6.78
N PHE A 204 -2.36 8.14 6.84
CA PHE A 204 -3.47 7.21 7.03
C PHE A 204 -3.58 6.20 5.86
N VAL A 205 -3.60 6.66 4.62
CA VAL A 205 -3.71 5.77 3.46
C VAL A 205 -2.58 4.75 3.47
N LEU A 206 -1.36 5.20 3.76
CA LEU A 206 -0.20 4.32 3.87
C LEU A 206 -0.37 3.31 4.99
N SER A 207 -0.73 3.73 6.21
CA SER A 207 -0.88 2.82 7.35
C SER A 207 -1.99 1.78 7.13
N PHE A 208 -3.12 2.19 6.54
CA PHE A 208 -4.16 1.26 6.12
C PHE A 208 -3.65 0.23 5.10
N CYS A 209 -2.89 0.67 4.09
CA CYS A 209 -2.31 -0.24 3.12
C CYS A 209 -1.32 -1.24 3.73
N PHE A 210 -0.54 -0.82 4.74
CA PHE A 210 0.31 -1.73 5.51
C PHE A 210 -0.54 -2.78 6.25
N VAL A 211 -1.55 -2.36 6.99
CA VAL A 211 -2.32 -3.30 7.80
C VAL A 211 -3.14 -4.25 6.92
N VAL A 212 -3.86 -3.74 5.93
CA VAL A 212 -4.75 -4.58 5.11
C VAL A 212 -3.97 -5.39 4.07
N PHE A 213 -3.25 -4.72 3.18
CA PHE A 213 -2.60 -5.42 2.06
C PHE A 213 -1.33 -6.16 2.49
N ARG A 214 -0.60 -5.64 3.48
CA ARG A 214 0.67 -6.25 3.91
C ARG A 214 0.48 -7.23 5.06
N TRP A 215 -0.33 -6.94 6.08
CA TRP A 215 -0.49 -7.89 7.20
C TRP A 215 -1.55 -8.95 6.93
N LEU A 216 -2.69 -8.59 6.32
CA LEU A 216 -3.75 -9.58 6.09
C LEU A 216 -3.59 -10.31 4.75
N TRP A 217 -3.46 -9.56 3.65
CA TRP A 217 -3.47 -10.19 2.33
C TRP A 217 -2.15 -10.89 1.96
N HIS A 218 -1.01 -10.27 2.25
CA HIS A 218 0.28 -10.78 1.79
C HIS A 218 0.61 -12.19 2.31
N PRO A 219 0.42 -12.56 3.61
CA PRO A 219 0.63 -13.94 4.05
C PRO A 219 -0.24 -14.94 3.29
N PHE A 220 -1.52 -14.60 3.07
CA PHE A 220 -2.45 -15.42 2.29
C PHE A 220 -1.97 -15.62 0.85
N ALA A 221 -1.60 -14.53 0.17
CA ALA A 221 -1.09 -14.58 -1.20
C ALA A 221 0.20 -15.41 -1.30
N PHE A 222 1.09 -15.33 -0.29
CA PHE A 222 2.33 -16.10 -0.27
C PHE A 222 2.06 -17.60 -0.13
N VAL A 223 1.11 -18.02 0.71
CA VAL A 223 0.73 -19.44 0.83
C VAL A 223 0.27 -19.99 -0.51
N GLN A 224 -0.62 -19.26 -1.21
CA GLN A 224 -1.11 -19.66 -2.53
C GLN A 224 0.01 -19.73 -3.57
N TYR A 225 0.89 -18.72 -3.59
CA TYR A 225 2.07 -18.70 -4.46
C TYR A 225 2.99 -19.88 -4.20
N TYR A 226 3.24 -20.20 -2.93
CA TYR A 226 4.08 -21.32 -2.54
C TYR A 226 3.49 -22.64 -3.07
N ASN A 227 2.19 -22.88 -2.86
CA ASN A 227 1.54 -24.10 -3.33
C ASN A 227 1.57 -24.22 -4.86
N ARG A 228 1.40 -23.10 -5.59
CA ARG A 228 1.38 -23.11 -7.05
C ARG A 228 2.76 -23.30 -7.70
N PHE A 229 3.83 -22.71 -7.16
CA PHE A 229 5.13 -22.67 -7.86
C PHE A 229 6.32 -23.26 -7.10
N LEU A 230 6.24 -23.35 -5.78
CA LEU A 230 7.37 -23.76 -4.94
C LEU A 230 7.16 -25.12 -4.28
N ASN A 231 5.93 -25.62 -4.21
CA ASN A 231 5.62 -26.92 -3.64
C ASN A 231 6.17 -28.04 -4.54
N ARG A 232 7.31 -28.60 -4.13
CA ARG A 232 7.94 -29.76 -4.78
C ARG A 232 7.56 -31.09 -4.12
N THR A 233 6.87 -31.03 -2.98
CA THR A 233 6.59 -32.18 -2.13
C THR A 233 5.20 -32.78 -2.34
N GLY A 234 4.33 -32.11 -3.13
CA GLY A 234 2.95 -32.54 -3.36
C GLY A 234 2.01 -32.38 -2.16
N ARG A 235 2.50 -31.83 -1.05
CA ARG A 235 1.71 -31.52 0.16
C ARG A 235 1.50 -30.03 0.26
N ASP A 236 0.28 -29.60 0.02
CA ASP A 236 -0.06 -28.18 0.05
C ASP A 236 0.00 -27.63 1.47
N ARG A 237 0.49 -26.39 1.58
CA ARG A 237 0.45 -25.63 2.82
C ARG A 237 -0.97 -25.11 3.02
N LEU A 238 -1.58 -25.48 4.15
CA LEU A 238 -2.85 -24.91 4.57
C LEU A 238 -2.65 -23.48 5.09
N ILE A 239 -3.61 -22.60 4.82
CA ILE A 239 -3.52 -21.20 5.22
C ILE A 239 -3.50 -21.09 6.75
N GLU A 240 -4.34 -21.84 7.45
CA GLU A 240 -4.43 -21.83 8.90
C GLU A 240 -3.10 -22.10 9.60
N ASP A 241 -2.29 -23.01 9.06
CA ASP A 241 -0.99 -23.39 9.63
C ASP A 241 0.14 -22.41 9.31
N TYR A 242 0.11 -21.80 8.12
CA TYR A 242 1.23 -21.04 7.57
C TYR A 242 0.98 -19.54 7.48
N PHE A 243 -0.22 -19.05 7.80
CA PHE A 243 -0.51 -17.63 7.81
C PHE A 243 0.44 -16.88 8.77
N PHE A 244 0.56 -17.35 10.01
CA PHE A 244 1.43 -16.74 11.03
C PHE A 244 2.92 -16.92 10.73
N PHE A 245 3.27 -18.00 10.03
CA PHE A 245 4.64 -18.24 9.58
C PHE A 245 5.16 -17.11 8.69
N TYR A 246 4.31 -16.55 7.83
CA TYR A 246 4.68 -15.43 6.98
C TYR A 246 4.37 -14.07 7.59
N LEU A 247 3.29 -13.96 8.37
CA LEU A 247 2.90 -12.70 9.01
C LEU A 247 3.97 -12.20 10.00
N THR A 248 4.53 -13.09 10.83
CA THR A 248 5.49 -12.70 11.88
C THR A 248 6.72 -11.93 11.33
N PRO A 249 7.44 -12.43 10.30
CA PRO A 249 8.50 -11.66 9.64
C PRO A 249 8.01 -10.39 8.94
N ILE A 250 6.77 -10.38 8.43
CA ILE A 250 6.20 -9.21 7.77
C ILE A 250 5.98 -8.06 8.76
N ILE A 251 5.55 -8.36 9.99
CA ILE A 251 5.39 -7.36 11.05
C ILE A 251 6.72 -6.67 11.34
N LEU A 252 7.80 -7.42 11.56
CA LEU A 252 9.15 -6.86 11.77
C LEU A 252 9.56 -5.90 10.64
N LYS A 253 9.43 -6.36 9.39
CA LYS A 253 9.75 -5.54 8.21
C LYS A 253 8.87 -4.30 8.14
N SER A 254 7.61 -4.41 8.59
CA SER A 254 6.67 -3.29 8.57
C SER A 254 7.04 -2.23 9.59
N THR A 255 7.39 -2.63 10.81
CA THR A 255 7.85 -1.71 11.87
C THR A 255 9.06 -0.89 11.45
N ILE A 256 10.00 -1.49 10.71
CA ILE A 256 11.20 -0.79 10.21
C ILE A 256 10.88 0.09 9.00
N SER A 257 10.11 -0.43 8.03
CA SER A 257 9.87 0.28 6.77
C SER A 257 8.82 1.39 6.86
N PHE A 258 7.84 1.27 7.76
CA PHE A 258 6.75 2.23 7.88
C PHE A 258 7.20 3.66 8.21
N PRO A 259 8.10 3.92 9.18
CA PRO A 259 8.61 5.26 9.45
C PRO A 259 9.25 5.91 8.22
N ILE A 260 10.09 5.16 7.51
CA ILE A 260 10.82 5.64 6.33
C ILE A 260 9.82 6.03 5.24
N TYR A 261 8.85 5.15 4.97
CA TYR A 261 7.86 5.39 3.91
C TYR A 261 6.89 6.50 4.27
N SER A 262 6.53 6.62 5.55
CA SER A 262 5.67 7.68 6.05
C SER A 262 6.34 9.05 5.90
N LEU A 263 7.60 9.16 6.34
CA LEU A 263 8.39 10.39 6.19
C LEU A 263 8.54 10.77 4.72
N PHE A 264 8.82 9.82 3.84
CA PHE A 264 8.90 10.07 2.41
C PHE A 264 7.59 10.64 1.86
N LEU A 265 6.46 9.94 2.08
CA LEU A 265 5.17 10.34 1.50
C LEU A 265 4.60 11.63 2.10
N ILE A 266 4.74 11.84 3.42
CA ILE A 266 4.28 13.07 4.09
C ILE A 266 4.90 14.32 3.48
N ASN A 267 6.15 14.21 3.00
CA ASN A 267 6.85 15.33 2.37
C ASN A 267 6.54 15.44 0.87
N ILE A 268 6.52 14.32 0.16
CA ILE A 268 6.40 14.28 -1.31
C ILE A 268 4.96 14.51 -1.79
N VAL A 269 3.95 13.92 -1.14
CA VAL A 269 2.56 14.02 -1.62
C VAL A 269 2.06 15.46 -1.66
N PRO A 270 2.22 16.29 -0.62
CA PRO A 270 1.78 17.67 -0.69
C PRO A 270 2.48 18.49 -1.78
N LEU A 271 3.79 18.24 -1.99
CA LEU A 271 4.56 18.91 -3.03
C LEU A 271 4.04 18.55 -4.43
N ILE A 272 3.82 17.26 -4.69
CA ILE A 272 3.34 16.82 -6.00
C ILE A 272 1.90 17.26 -6.24
N GLN A 273 1.04 17.26 -5.23
CA GLN A 273 -0.32 17.81 -5.38
C GLN A 273 -0.28 19.30 -5.77
N PHE A 274 0.58 20.08 -5.13
CA PHE A 274 0.79 21.48 -5.50
C PHE A 274 1.26 21.64 -6.97
N LEU A 275 2.24 20.84 -7.41
CA LEU A 275 2.72 20.88 -8.80
C LEU A 275 1.65 20.41 -9.79
N ASN A 276 0.90 19.37 -9.44
CA ASN A 276 -0.20 18.85 -10.26
C ASN A 276 -1.29 19.90 -10.44
N ASP A 277 -1.68 20.59 -9.36
CA ASP A 277 -2.66 21.68 -9.43
C ASP A 277 -2.15 22.85 -10.27
N LYS A 278 -0.85 23.16 -10.22
CA LYS A 278 -0.24 24.22 -11.03
C LYS A 278 -0.19 23.87 -12.53
N HIS A 279 0.19 22.64 -12.88
CA HIS A 279 0.45 22.25 -14.27
C HIS A 279 -0.77 21.66 -14.99
N ASN A 280 -1.66 20.97 -14.29
CA ASN A 280 -2.91 20.43 -14.84
C ASN A 280 -4.11 21.36 -14.61
N PHE A 281 -3.89 22.62 -14.20
CA PHE A 281 -4.95 23.60 -13.95
C PHE A 281 -5.91 23.75 -15.14
N ARG A 282 -5.38 24.02 -16.33
CA ARG A 282 -6.20 24.20 -17.56
C ARG A 282 -7.04 22.97 -17.87
N TRP A 283 -6.44 21.79 -17.75
CA TRP A 283 -7.11 20.52 -18.03
C TRP A 283 -8.17 20.14 -16.99
N LYS A 284 -7.97 20.46 -15.69
CA LYS A 284 -9.00 20.30 -14.65
C LYS A 284 -10.22 21.19 -14.92
N PHE A 285 -10.00 22.46 -15.28
CA PHE A 285 -11.07 23.44 -15.50
C PHE A 285 -11.68 23.44 -16.91
N GLY A 286 -11.13 22.66 -17.85
CA GLY A 286 -11.74 22.48 -19.17
C GLY A 286 -11.49 23.61 -20.16
N TYR A 287 -10.37 24.32 -20.00
CA TYR A 287 -9.82 25.23 -21.00
C TYR A 287 -8.92 24.50 -21.98
#